data_AF-A0A0S4TXR8-F1
#
_entry.id   AF-A0A0S4TXR8-F1
#
_cell.length_a   1.000
_cell.length_b   1.000
_cell.length_c   1.000
_cell.angle_alpha   90.00
_cell.angle_beta   90.00
_cell.angle_gamma   90.00
#
_symmetry.space_group_name_H-M   'P 1'
#
loop_
_entity.id
_entity.type
_entity.pdbx_description
1 polymer ?
#
loop_
_entity_poly.entity_id
_entity_poly.type
_entity_poly.pdbx_seq_one_letter_code
_entity_poly.pdbx_strand_id
1 'polypeptide(L)'
;MSQDITRGDLRHLEDLTGTAGNDTLRVTNNSTAFVDGGDGNDTISADGGTTSTIFAGNGDDSVLIDAWATRTTIDGGAGNDVIKLGAYFYARSQSADITGGTGDDQISLSYSSATLHFNLGDGHDTVSSIGSPGNKTIVFGPGIRPADISTTHIGNDLILNVGSNGDAITITNWFQLDGATRIDAAVFADGTKWNADNFRRLVTTVTGTAGDDTVNGWQGDEIFIGGDGNDTFVSNGGNDQLYGGAGDDTLRVTNNSTAFVDGGDGNDTISADGGTTSTIFAGNGDDSVLIDAWATRTTIDGGAGNDVIKLGAYFYARSQSADITGGTGDDQISLSYGSATLHFNLGDGHDTVSSIGSPGNKTIVFGPGISAADICATRVGDDMVLSVDSNDDAITVTNWFRGEQYRLRNLTFTDGTTVDTTSLVATYNVDASSGTTQIQALTGFGDQPLADVVNFKTANSRQLWFERWDDDLLVSVIGSEDIADFTDWYSTPTHQNVQLRAADGLSLTGQQVDALVQAMAQFSAPPAGQTTLTPEVQAKLAPVIAANWH
;
A
#
# COMPACT_ATOMS: atom_id res chain seq x y z
N MET A 1 -20.91 -8.56 -60.82
CA MET A 1 -22.03 -9.39 -61.39
C MET A 1 -22.83 -9.98 -60.22
N SER A 2 -24.13 -10.25 -60.34
CA SER A 2 -24.90 -10.89 -59.24
C SER A 2 -25.24 -12.32 -59.64
N GLN A 3 -24.74 -13.30 -58.88
CA GLN A 3 -25.09 -14.71 -59.02
C GLN A 3 -25.90 -15.15 -57.80
N ASP A 4 -27.20 -15.39 -57.98
CA ASP A 4 -28.11 -15.94 -56.98
C ASP A 4 -28.52 -17.37 -57.40
N ILE A 5 -28.19 -18.38 -56.57
CA ILE A 5 -28.63 -19.76 -56.80
C ILE A 5 -29.69 -20.12 -55.76
N THR A 6 -30.94 -20.25 -56.21
CA THR A 6 -32.04 -20.77 -55.38
C THR A 6 -32.75 -21.95 -56.03
N ARG A 7 -32.81 -23.05 -55.25
CA ARG A 7 -33.83 -24.11 -55.19
C ARG A 7 -33.70 -25.31 -56.14
N GLY A 8 -33.48 -26.46 -55.51
CA GLY A 8 -34.24 -27.68 -55.79
C GLY A 8 -33.59 -28.63 -56.77
N ASP A 9 -32.48 -29.27 -56.39
CA ASP A 9 -32.40 -30.73 -56.50
C ASP A 9 -31.18 -31.26 -55.74
N LEU A 10 -31.36 -32.46 -55.20
CA LEU A 10 -30.43 -33.17 -54.36
C LEU A 10 -29.06 -33.39 -55.04
N ARG A 11 -27.98 -32.99 -54.36
CA ARG A 11 -26.55 -33.40 -54.54
C ARG A 11 -25.75 -32.76 -55.68
N HIS A 12 -25.42 -31.47 -55.60
CA HIS A 12 -24.27 -30.96 -56.35
C HIS A 12 -23.46 -29.95 -55.52
N LEU A 13 -22.13 -30.18 -55.45
CA LEU A 13 -21.14 -29.15 -55.15
C LEU A 13 -21.32 -28.07 -56.22
N GLU A 14 -21.60 -26.83 -55.81
CA GLU A 14 -21.54 -25.70 -56.73
C GLU A 14 -20.58 -24.68 -56.13
N ASP A 15 -19.39 -24.65 -56.72
CA ASP A 15 -18.35 -23.70 -56.41
C ASP A 15 -18.69 -22.37 -57.12
N LEU A 16 -18.60 -21.25 -56.41
CA LEU A 16 -18.82 -19.91 -56.96
C LEU A 16 -17.46 -19.26 -57.24
N THR A 17 -17.33 -18.65 -58.42
CA THR A 17 -16.14 -17.87 -58.79
C THR A 17 -16.60 -16.55 -59.36
N GLY A 18 -16.15 -15.43 -58.78
CA GLY A 18 -16.37 -14.10 -59.28
C GLY A 18 -15.42 -13.75 -60.44
N THR A 19 -15.46 -12.49 -60.81
CA THR A 19 -14.81 -11.89 -61.97
C THR A 19 -13.79 -10.85 -61.50
N ALA A 20 -13.23 -10.04 -62.41
CA ALA A 20 -12.23 -9.04 -62.07
C ALA A 20 -12.85 -7.71 -61.54
N GLY A 21 -14.08 -7.73 -61.04
CA GLY A 21 -14.68 -6.55 -60.43
C GLY A 21 -15.89 -6.90 -59.59
N ASN A 22 -16.31 -5.95 -58.75
CA ASN A 22 -17.25 -6.17 -57.65
C ASN A 22 -18.43 -7.12 -57.97
N ASP A 23 -18.44 -8.23 -57.26
CA ASP A 23 -19.36 -9.33 -57.36
C ASP A 23 -20.20 -9.48 -56.09
N THR A 24 -21.38 -10.09 -56.26
CA THR A 24 -22.22 -10.49 -55.13
C THR A 24 -22.50 -11.98 -55.26
N LEU A 25 -21.94 -12.75 -54.33
CA LEU A 25 -21.93 -14.20 -54.33
C LEU A 25 -22.72 -14.72 -53.12
N ARG A 26 -23.85 -15.39 -53.38
CA ARG A 26 -24.71 -15.91 -52.31
C ARG A 26 -24.80 -17.43 -52.35
N VAL A 27 -24.33 -18.08 -51.28
CA VAL A 27 -24.46 -19.52 -51.06
C VAL A 27 -25.67 -19.79 -50.19
N THR A 28 -26.60 -20.64 -50.65
CA THR A 28 -27.75 -21.05 -49.82
C THR A 28 -27.95 -22.56 -49.73
N ASN A 29 -28.35 -23.06 -48.55
CA ASN A 29 -28.79 -24.44 -48.30
C ASN A 29 -27.84 -25.59 -48.74
N ASN A 30 -26.53 -25.35 -48.84
CA ASN A 30 -25.57 -26.33 -49.37
C ASN A 30 -24.83 -27.10 -48.27
N SER A 31 -24.63 -28.41 -48.44
CA SER A 31 -23.78 -29.17 -47.51
C SER A 31 -22.33 -28.69 -47.56
N THR A 32 -21.80 -28.35 -48.73
CA THR A 32 -20.43 -27.81 -48.88
C THR A 32 -20.32 -26.88 -50.10
N ALA A 33 -19.60 -25.77 -49.98
CA ALA A 33 -19.35 -24.84 -51.10
C ALA A 33 -17.93 -24.26 -51.06
N PHE A 34 -17.29 -24.13 -52.22
CA PHE A 34 -16.10 -23.30 -52.42
C PHE A 34 -16.53 -21.97 -53.04
N VAL A 35 -16.07 -20.84 -52.52
CA VAL A 35 -16.33 -19.51 -53.05
C VAL A 35 -15.01 -18.82 -53.26
N ASP A 36 -14.84 -18.20 -54.42
CA ASP A 36 -13.70 -17.38 -54.81
C ASP A 36 -14.25 -16.06 -55.36
N GLY A 37 -14.01 -14.92 -54.70
CA GLY A 37 -14.50 -13.62 -55.14
C GLY A 37 -13.73 -13.10 -56.36
N GLY A 38 -12.40 -13.23 -56.36
CA GLY A 38 -11.55 -12.83 -57.48
C GLY A 38 -10.92 -11.46 -57.23
N ASP A 39 -11.01 -10.54 -58.20
CA ASP A 39 -10.53 -9.16 -58.00
C ASP A 39 -11.74 -8.22 -57.86
N GLY A 40 -11.60 -7.17 -57.07
CA GLY A 40 -12.64 -6.17 -56.82
C GLY A 40 -13.22 -6.31 -55.42
N ASN A 41 -14.09 -5.36 -55.05
CA ASN A 41 -14.70 -5.36 -53.72
C ASN A 41 -16.00 -6.18 -53.76
N ASP A 42 -15.93 -7.39 -53.26
CA ASP A 42 -16.95 -8.41 -53.36
C ASP A 42 -17.81 -8.50 -52.10
N THR A 43 -19.05 -8.91 -52.28
CA THR A 43 -19.97 -9.19 -51.18
C THR A 43 -20.37 -10.65 -51.23
N ILE A 44 -19.88 -11.43 -50.27
CA ILE A 44 -20.16 -12.87 -50.20
C ILE A 44 -20.95 -13.19 -48.94
N SER A 45 -22.04 -13.93 -49.12
CA SER A 45 -22.92 -14.35 -48.03
C SER A 45 -23.21 -15.83 -48.13
N ALA A 46 -23.13 -16.54 -47.01
CA ALA A 46 -23.44 -17.97 -46.95
C ALA A 46 -24.45 -18.26 -45.83
N ASP A 47 -25.55 -18.94 -46.19
CA ASP A 47 -26.53 -19.47 -45.23
C ASP A 47 -26.39 -20.99 -44.99
N GLY A 48 -26.29 -21.36 -43.72
CA GLY A 48 -26.67 -22.66 -43.14
C GLY A 48 -26.21 -24.02 -43.70
N GLY A 49 -24.97 -24.15 -44.19
CA GLY A 49 -24.40 -25.42 -44.69
C GLY A 49 -23.67 -26.32 -43.68
N THR A 50 -23.00 -27.40 -44.11
CA THR A 50 -22.07 -28.16 -43.22
C THR A 50 -20.66 -27.59 -43.26
N THR A 51 -20.02 -27.40 -44.42
CA THR A 51 -18.68 -26.77 -44.50
C THR A 51 -18.45 -25.94 -45.76
N SER A 52 -18.11 -24.65 -45.63
CA SER A 52 -17.75 -23.80 -46.79
C SER A 52 -16.30 -23.34 -46.71
N THR A 53 -15.65 -23.20 -47.86
CA THR A 53 -14.34 -22.53 -48.01
C THR A 53 -14.57 -21.27 -48.83
N ILE A 54 -14.16 -20.12 -48.31
CA ILE A 54 -14.40 -18.82 -48.92
C ILE A 54 -13.04 -18.13 -49.04
N PHE A 55 -12.68 -17.75 -50.25
CA PHE A 55 -11.59 -16.84 -50.58
C PHE A 55 -12.24 -15.58 -51.14
N ALA A 56 -12.08 -14.44 -50.47
CA ALA A 56 -12.69 -13.20 -50.96
C ALA A 56 -11.85 -12.60 -52.11
N GLY A 57 -10.53 -12.54 -51.94
CA GLY A 57 -9.61 -12.31 -53.04
C GLY A 57 -8.87 -10.99 -52.91
N ASN A 58 -8.78 -10.20 -53.99
CA ASN A 58 -8.18 -8.87 -53.95
C ASN A 58 -9.27 -7.81 -53.92
N GLY A 59 -9.24 -6.89 -52.96
CA GLY A 59 -10.22 -5.82 -52.82
C GLY A 59 -10.64 -5.67 -51.36
N ASP A 60 -11.45 -4.65 -51.06
CA ASP A 60 -12.06 -4.54 -49.74
C ASP A 60 -13.40 -5.31 -49.75
N ASP A 61 -13.38 -6.53 -49.24
CA ASP A 61 -14.47 -7.49 -49.36
C ASP A 61 -15.37 -7.53 -48.13
N SER A 62 -16.60 -8.01 -48.30
CA SER A 62 -17.54 -8.24 -47.20
C SER A 62 -18.03 -9.67 -47.20
N VAL A 63 -17.66 -10.42 -46.16
CA VAL A 63 -18.04 -11.82 -45.95
C VAL A 63 -19.01 -11.91 -44.78
N LEU A 64 -20.22 -12.42 -45.01
CA LEU A 64 -21.23 -12.65 -43.97
C LEU A 64 -21.65 -14.13 -43.92
N ILE A 65 -21.45 -14.77 -42.78
CA ILE A 65 -21.88 -16.15 -42.54
C ILE A 65 -23.12 -16.16 -41.63
N ASP A 66 -24.28 -16.40 -42.23
CA ASP A 66 -25.56 -16.49 -41.53
C ASP A 66 -25.82 -17.96 -41.11
N ALA A 67 -25.85 -18.21 -39.80
CA ALA A 67 -26.31 -19.41 -39.05
C ALA A 67 -26.41 -20.81 -39.73
N TRP A 68 -25.90 -21.83 -39.02
CA TRP A 68 -25.86 -23.30 -39.25
C TRP A 68 -24.63 -23.93 -39.95
N ALA A 69 -23.67 -23.15 -40.47
CA ALA A 69 -22.36 -23.66 -40.94
C ALA A 69 -21.55 -24.42 -39.86
N THR A 70 -21.35 -25.73 -39.96
CA THR A 70 -20.64 -26.52 -38.91
C THR A 70 -19.12 -26.36 -38.90
N ARG A 71 -18.49 -26.08 -40.05
CA ARG A 71 -17.08 -25.65 -40.14
C ARG A 71 -16.80 -24.80 -41.38
N THR A 72 -16.42 -23.54 -41.22
CA THR A 72 -16.12 -22.64 -42.35
C THR A 72 -14.66 -22.23 -42.35
N THR A 73 -14.02 -22.25 -43.52
CA THR A 73 -12.71 -21.63 -43.74
C THR A 73 -12.93 -20.35 -44.53
N ILE A 74 -12.41 -19.23 -44.03
CA ILE A 74 -12.53 -17.91 -44.63
C ILE A 74 -11.12 -17.32 -44.75
N ASP A 75 -10.83 -16.78 -45.92
CA ASP A 75 -9.63 -16.00 -46.23
C ASP A 75 -10.12 -14.73 -46.93
N GLY A 76 -9.92 -13.56 -46.30
CA GLY A 76 -10.28 -12.28 -46.90
C GLY A 76 -9.38 -11.97 -48.09
N GLY A 77 -8.07 -12.16 -47.94
CA GLY A 77 -7.11 -12.06 -49.03
C GLY A 77 -6.33 -10.75 -48.96
N ALA A 78 -6.52 -9.83 -49.90
CA ALA A 78 -5.77 -8.58 -49.92
C ALA A 78 -6.71 -7.38 -49.98
N GLY A 79 -6.61 -6.48 -49.00
CA GLY A 79 -7.49 -5.32 -48.85
C GLY A 79 -8.00 -5.23 -47.42
N ASN A 80 -8.87 -4.28 -47.14
CA ASN A 80 -9.43 -4.10 -45.80
C ASN A 80 -10.80 -4.77 -45.72
N ASP A 81 -10.82 -6.02 -45.30
CA ASP A 81 -11.98 -6.89 -45.39
C ASP A 81 -12.87 -6.81 -44.16
N VAL A 82 -14.16 -7.10 -44.35
CA VAL A 82 -15.15 -7.18 -43.28
C VAL A 82 -15.71 -8.60 -43.22
N ILE A 83 -15.25 -9.36 -42.23
CA ILE A 83 -15.65 -10.76 -42.02
C ILE A 83 -16.57 -10.85 -40.79
N LYS A 84 -17.82 -11.27 -40.99
CA LYS A 84 -18.83 -11.36 -39.93
C LYS A 84 -19.41 -12.76 -39.81
N LEU A 85 -19.24 -13.36 -38.64
CA LEU A 85 -19.95 -14.58 -38.25
C LEU A 85 -21.24 -14.22 -37.51
N GLY A 86 -22.37 -14.75 -37.97
CA GLY A 86 -23.67 -14.50 -37.38
C GLY A 86 -23.76 -14.89 -35.90
N ALA A 87 -24.32 -14.01 -35.07
CA ALA A 87 -24.40 -14.13 -33.60
C ALA A 87 -25.51 -15.09 -33.09
N TYR A 88 -25.83 -16.16 -33.82
CA TYR A 88 -26.98 -17.02 -33.48
C TYR A 88 -26.68 -17.92 -32.26
N PHE A 89 -27.27 -17.59 -31.11
CA PHE A 89 -27.07 -18.23 -29.80
C PHE A 89 -27.26 -19.77 -29.77
N TYR A 90 -28.04 -20.34 -30.69
CA TYR A 90 -28.35 -21.77 -30.75
C TYR A 90 -27.44 -22.58 -31.69
N ALA A 91 -26.56 -21.93 -32.45
CA ALA A 91 -25.67 -22.60 -33.41
C ALA A 91 -24.40 -23.16 -32.72
N ARG A 92 -24.57 -24.01 -31.70
CA ARG A 92 -23.49 -24.52 -30.82
C ARG A 92 -22.46 -25.47 -31.49
N SER A 93 -22.53 -25.67 -32.80
CA SER A 93 -21.73 -26.67 -33.53
C SER A 93 -20.84 -26.09 -34.62
N GLN A 94 -20.52 -24.79 -34.55
CA GLN A 94 -19.76 -24.10 -35.59
C GLN A 94 -18.31 -23.88 -35.17
N SER A 95 -17.37 -24.24 -36.04
CA SER A 95 -15.98 -23.78 -35.97
C SER A 95 -15.67 -22.92 -37.18
N ALA A 96 -14.92 -21.84 -37.02
CA ALA A 96 -14.43 -21.08 -38.17
C ALA A 96 -12.91 -21.02 -38.11
N ASP A 97 -12.26 -21.32 -39.23
CA ASP A 97 -10.85 -20.97 -39.48
C ASP A 97 -10.88 -19.70 -40.32
N ILE A 98 -10.33 -18.60 -39.81
CA ILE A 98 -10.39 -17.28 -40.44
C ILE A 98 -8.97 -16.78 -40.61
N THR A 99 -8.68 -16.27 -41.79
CA THR A 99 -7.53 -15.40 -42.07
C THR A 99 -8.13 -14.10 -42.61
N GLY A 100 -7.73 -12.96 -42.05
CA GLY A 100 -8.08 -11.66 -42.63
C GLY A 100 -7.36 -11.53 -43.96
N GLY A 101 -6.03 -11.58 -43.91
CA GLY A 101 -5.17 -11.52 -45.08
C GLY A 101 -4.21 -10.35 -44.92
N THR A 102 -3.86 -9.68 -46.01
CA THR A 102 -3.08 -8.44 -45.95
C THR A 102 -4.01 -7.23 -45.97
N GLY A 103 -3.93 -6.34 -44.99
CA GLY A 103 -4.72 -5.13 -44.90
C GLY A 103 -5.16 -4.88 -43.45
N ASP A 104 -6.07 -3.94 -43.24
CA ASP A 104 -6.60 -3.66 -41.90
C ASP A 104 -8.01 -4.24 -41.80
N ASP A 105 -8.11 -5.50 -41.37
CA ASP A 105 -9.36 -6.26 -41.45
C ASP A 105 -10.27 -6.07 -40.22
N GLN A 106 -11.57 -6.24 -40.42
CA GLN A 106 -12.60 -6.15 -39.38
C GLN A 106 -13.31 -7.48 -39.23
N ILE A 107 -13.03 -8.19 -38.14
CA ILE A 107 -13.47 -9.56 -37.91
C ILE A 107 -14.42 -9.61 -36.70
N SER A 108 -15.65 -10.07 -36.94
CA SER A 108 -16.65 -10.32 -35.89
C SER A 108 -16.88 -11.81 -35.70
N LEU A 109 -16.39 -12.34 -34.58
CA LEU A 109 -16.55 -13.73 -34.18
C LEU A 109 -17.89 -13.93 -33.46
N SER A 110 -18.45 -15.15 -33.57
CA SER A 110 -19.73 -15.51 -32.95
C SER A 110 -19.54 -16.26 -31.62
N TYR A 111 -20.63 -16.74 -31.02
CA TYR A 111 -20.62 -17.54 -29.78
C TYR A 111 -19.82 -18.85 -29.87
N SER A 112 -19.60 -19.37 -31.07
CA SER A 112 -19.03 -20.70 -31.31
C SER A 112 -17.51 -20.65 -31.44
N SER A 113 -16.84 -21.80 -31.50
CA SER A 113 -15.36 -21.81 -31.56
C SER A 113 -14.85 -21.14 -32.83
N ALA A 114 -13.72 -20.43 -32.76
CA ALA A 114 -13.03 -19.94 -33.96
C ALA A 114 -11.52 -19.92 -33.76
N THR A 115 -10.82 -20.11 -34.87
CA THR A 115 -9.38 -20.01 -35.01
C THR A 115 -9.10 -18.83 -35.94
N LEU A 116 -8.41 -17.83 -35.44
CA LEU A 116 -7.92 -16.71 -36.23
C LEU A 116 -6.45 -16.96 -36.56
N HIS A 117 -6.10 -17.02 -37.83
CA HIS A 117 -4.70 -17.12 -38.28
C HIS A 117 -4.17 -15.71 -38.54
N PHE A 118 -2.96 -15.44 -38.08
CA PHE A 118 -2.30 -14.16 -38.27
C PHE A 118 -0.81 -14.37 -38.58
N ASN A 119 -0.34 -13.75 -39.65
CA ASN A 119 1.02 -13.82 -40.16
C ASN A 119 1.68 -12.43 -40.17
N LEU A 120 2.99 -12.41 -40.45
CA LEU A 120 3.71 -11.16 -40.63
C LEU A 120 3.33 -10.53 -41.97
N GLY A 121 3.03 -9.23 -41.96
CA GLY A 121 2.55 -8.47 -43.11
C GLY A 121 1.04 -8.46 -43.26
N ASP A 122 0.30 -9.07 -42.32
CA ASP A 122 -1.16 -9.10 -42.37
C ASP A 122 -1.77 -7.72 -42.08
N GLY A 123 -1.06 -6.80 -41.40
CA GLY A 123 -1.55 -5.44 -41.14
C GLY A 123 -2.15 -5.24 -39.74
N HIS A 124 -3.12 -4.34 -39.60
CA HIS A 124 -3.75 -3.98 -38.32
C HIS A 124 -5.20 -4.48 -38.24
N ASP A 125 -5.37 -5.72 -37.81
CA ASP A 125 -6.69 -6.34 -37.71
C ASP A 125 -7.43 -5.91 -36.44
N THR A 126 -8.74 -5.72 -36.56
CA THR A 126 -9.64 -5.52 -35.42
C THR A 126 -10.58 -6.70 -35.28
N VAL A 127 -10.57 -7.30 -34.10
CA VAL A 127 -11.36 -8.49 -33.78
C VAL A 127 -12.34 -8.18 -32.66
N SER A 128 -13.59 -8.54 -32.88
CA SER A 128 -14.64 -8.54 -31.86
C SER A 128 -15.08 -9.97 -31.60
N SER A 129 -15.22 -10.34 -30.34
CA SER A 129 -15.64 -11.67 -29.92
C SER A 129 -16.83 -11.57 -28.98
N ILE A 130 -17.70 -12.57 -29.04
CA ILE A 130 -18.80 -12.78 -28.10
C ILE A 130 -18.85 -14.26 -27.72
N GLY A 131 -19.33 -14.56 -26.51
CA GLY A 131 -19.58 -15.92 -26.04
C GLY A 131 -18.76 -16.32 -24.82
N SER A 132 -18.36 -17.58 -24.73
CA SER A 132 -17.62 -18.07 -23.56
C SER A 132 -16.11 -18.01 -23.78
N PRO A 133 -15.31 -17.64 -22.76
CA PRO A 133 -13.85 -17.73 -22.81
C PRO A 133 -13.37 -19.15 -23.16
N GLY A 134 -12.19 -19.26 -23.77
CA GLY A 134 -11.53 -20.54 -24.07
C GLY A 134 -11.97 -21.24 -25.35
N ASN A 135 -12.88 -20.65 -26.13
CA ASN A 135 -13.31 -21.21 -27.41
C ASN A 135 -12.75 -20.49 -28.65
N LYS A 136 -12.01 -19.39 -28.46
CA LYS A 136 -11.32 -18.65 -29.53
C LYS A 136 -9.83 -18.82 -29.39
N THR A 137 -9.15 -19.08 -30.51
CA THR A 137 -7.70 -19.26 -30.55
C THR A 137 -7.10 -18.38 -31.65
N ILE A 138 -6.01 -17.68 -31.34
CA ILE A 138 -5.16 -17.07 -32.36
C ILE A 138 -4.04 -18.06 -32.71
N VAL A 139 -3.83 -18.31 -33.99
CA VAL A 139 -2.72 -19.13 -34.49
C VAL A 139 -1.76 -18.19 -35.20
N PHE A 140 -0.59 -17.98 -34.59
CA PHE A 140 0.46 -17.17 -35.17
C PHE A 140 1.28 -17.99 -36.16
N GLY A 141 1.43 -17.46 -37.36
CA GLY A 141 2.18 -18.06 -38.45
C GLY A 141 3.69 -18.18 -38.19
N PRO A 142 4.43 -18.88 -39.07
CA PRO A 142 5.88 -19.01 -38.97
C PRO A 142 6.59 -17.65 -38.91
N GLY A 143 7.58 -17.53 -38.04
CA GLY A 143 8.36 -16.30 -37.87
C GLY A 143 7.87 -15.38 -36.75
N ILE A 144 6.70 -15.65 -36.18
CA ILE A 144 6.18 -14.98 -34.98
C ILE A 144 6.43 -15.89 -33.78
N ARG A 145 7.25 -15.46 -32.82
CA ARG A 145 7.52 -16.18 -31.57
C ARG A 145 6.78 -15.51 -30.41
N PRO A 146 6.56 -16.22 -29.29
CA PRO A 146 5.99 -15.63 -28.07
C PRO A 146 6.69 -14.32 -27.62
N ALA A 147 8.01 -14.25 -27.77
CA ALA A 147 8.81 -13.08 -27.39
C ALA A 147 8.68 -11.90 -28.38
N ASP A 148 8.09 -12.11 -29.55
CA ASP A 148 7.86 -11.07 -30.56
C ASP A 148 6.49 -10.40 -30.36
N ILE A 149 5.69 -10.84 -29.37
CA ILE A 149 4.40 -10.25 -29.02
C ILE A 149 4.57 -9.30 -27.83
N SER A 150 4.11 -8.07 -27.98
CA SER A 150 3.91 -7.12 -26.88
C SER A 150 2.46 -6.66 -26.87
N THR A 151 1.99 -6.07 -25.76
CA THR A 151 0.60 -5.64 -25.68
C THR A 151 0.47 -4.17 -25.31
N THR A 152 -0.67 -3.60 -25.69
CA THR A 152 -1.08 -2.27 -25.30
C THR A 152 -2.54 -2.35 -24.85
N HIS A 153 -2.84 -1.76 -23.70
CA HIS A 153 -4.19 -1.69 -23.14
C HIS A 153 -4.72 -0.27 -23.36
N ILE A 154 -5.83 -0.13 -24.09
CA ILE A 154 -6.50 1.17 -24.31
C ILE A 154 -7.99 1.00 -24.03
N GLY A 155 -8.51 1.70 -23.03
CA GLY A 155 -9.92 1.59 -22.65
C GLY A 155 -10.27 0.18 -22.18
N ASN A 156 -11.09 -0.56 -22.94
CA ASN A 156 -11.39 -1.97 -22.68
C ASN A 156 -10.73 -2.93 -23.69
N ASP A 157 -9.89 -2.42 -24.59
CA ASP A 157 -9.35 -3.17 -25.73
C ASP A 157 -7.93 -3.67 -25.45
N LEU A 158 -7.62 -4.87 -25.92
CA LEU A 158 -6.28 -5.46 -25.89
C LEU A 158 -5.68 -5.40 -27.29
N ILE A 159 -4.58 -4.67 -27.46
CA ILE A 159 -3.82 -4.64 -28.71
C ILE A 159 -2.63 -5.58 -28.55
N LEU A 160 -2.48 -6.54 -29.46
CA LEU A 160 -1.30 -7.39 -29.59
C LEU A 160 -0.43 -6.83 -30.71
N ASN A 161 0.70 -6.21 -30.37
CA ASN A 161 1.68 -5.75 -31.36
C ASN A 161 2.58 -6.95 -31.74
N VAL A 162 2.70 -7.23 -33.04
CA VAL A 162 3.33 -8.45 -33.57
C VAL A 162 4.63 -8.10 -34.31
N GLY A 163 5.76 -8.47 -33.72
CA GLY A 163 7.07 -8.24 -34.32
C GLY A 163 7.45 -6.77 -34.39
N SER A 164 8.13 -6.36 -35.47
CA SER A 164 8.66 -4.99 -35.64
C SER A 164 8.19 -4.30 -36.93
N ASN A 165 7.34 -4.96 -37.71
CA ASN A 165 6.87 -4.46 -39.00
C ASN A 165 5.65 -3.53 -38.89
N GLY A 166 5.09 -3.38 -37.70
CA GLY A 166 3.89 -2.58 -37.45
C GLY A 166 2.63 -3.42 -37.23
N ASP A 167 2.62 -4.68 -37.68
CA ASP A 167 1.47 -5.59 -37.59
C ASP A 167 0.87 -5.65 -36.17
N ALA A 168 -0.46 -5.65 -36.09
CA ALA A 168 -1.17 -5.66 -34.81
C ALA A 168 -2.53 -6.34 -34.89
N ILE A 169 -2.98 -6.91 -33.77
CA ILE A 169 -4.35 -7.40 -33.59
C ILE A 169 -5.00 -6.64 -32.43
N THR A 170 -6.04 -5.88 -32.71
CA THR A 170 -6.86 -5.21 -31.69
C THR A 170 -8.05 -6.09 -31.33
N ILE A 171 -8.07 -6.64 -30.12
CA ILE A 171 -9.19 -7.40 -29.57
C ILE A 171 -10.07 -6.48 -28.74
N THR A 172 -11.22 -6.12 -29.29
CA THR A 172 -12.14 -5.17 -28.67
C THR A 172 -12.81 -5.74 -27.43
N ASN A 173 -12.98 -4.88 -26.41
CA ASN A 173 -13.63 -5.18 -25.14
C ASN A 173 -13.03 -6.36 -24.36
N TRP A 174 -11.77 -6.73 -24.61
CA TRP A 174 -11.11 -7.86 -23.95
C TRP A 174 -11.13 -7.75 -22.41
N PHE A 175 -11.00 -6.52 -21.88
CA PHE A 175 -10.97 -6.26 -20.44
C PHE A 175 -12.35 -6.13 -19.78
N GLN A 176 -13.45 -6.33 -20.51
CA GLN A 176 -14.79 -6.36 -19.89
C GLN A 176 -14.86 -7.43 -18.78
N LEU A 177 -15.54 -7.06 -17.69
CA LEU A 177 -15.57 -7.80 -16.43
C LEU A 177 -16.16 -9.22 -16.56
N ASP A 178 -17.15 -9.41 -17.43
CA ASP A 178 -17.79 -10.73 -17.62
C ASP A 178 -16.92 -11.73 -18.40
N GLY A 179 -15.84 -11.25 -19.04
CA GLY A 179 -14.91 -12.01 -19.85
C GLY A 179 -15.50 -12.61 -21.13
N ALA A 180 -16.74 -12.29 -21.48
CA ALA A 180 -17.45 -12.93 -22.60
C ALA A 180 -16.90 -12.57 -23.99
N THR A 181 -16.09 -11.52 -24.05
CA THR A 181 -15.50 -10.93 -25.25
C THR A 181 -14.03 -11.34 -25.46
N ARG A 182 -13.48 -12.16 -24.57
CA ARG A 182 -12.04 -12.49 -24.60
C ARG A 182 -11.68 -13.47 -25.72
N ILE A 183 -10.48 -13.29 -26.22
CA ILE A 183 -9.70 -14.34 -26.87
C ILE A 183 -8.51 -14.62 -25.95
N ASP A 184 -8.42 -15.84 -25.45
CA ASP A 184 -7.54 -16.21 -24.34
C ASP A 184 -6.75 -17.50 -24.62
N ALA A 185 -6.64 -17.88 -25.88
CA ALA A 185 -5.72 -18.92 -26.34
C ALA A 185 -4.92 -18.43 -27.55
N ALA A 186 -3.63 -18.75 -27.57
CA ALA A 186 -2.83 -18.65 -28.79
C ALA A 186 -1.96 -19.88 -28.99
N VAL A 187 -1.64 -20.18 -30.25
CA VAL A 187 -0.74 -21.26 -30.65
C VAL A 187 0.29 -20.68 -31.61
N PHE A 188 1.56 -20.98 -31.35
CA PHE A 188 2.68 -20.54 -32.17
C PHE A 188 3.19 -21.70 -33.03
N ALA A 189 3.90 -21.38 -34.12
CA ALA A 189 4.45 -22.36 -35.05
C ALA A 189 5.44 -23.37 -34.40
N ASP A 190 6.06 -23.02 -33.27
CA ASP A 190 6.94 -23.91 -32.50
C ASP A 190 6.19 -24.89 -31.57
N GLY A 191 4.86 -24.80 -31.53
CA GLY A 191 3.98 -25.60 -30.69
C GLY A 191 3.72 -25.01 -29.30
N THR A 192 4.30 -23.84 -28.98
CA THR A 192 3.99 -23.10 -27.76
C THR A 192 2.50 -22.75 -27.74
N LYS A 193 1.87 -22.94 -26.58
CA LYS A 193 0.46 -22.59 -26.36
C LYS A 193 0.35 -21.58 -25.25
N TRP A 194 -0.39 -20.52 -25.51
CA TRP A 194 -0.79 -19.54 -24.53
C TRP A 194 -2.20 -19.80 -24.07
N ASN A 195 -2.43 -19.55 -22.78
CA ASN A 195 -3.75 -19.47 -22.19
C ASN A 195 -4.02 -18.02 -21.72
N ALA A 196 -5.16 -17.82 -21.05
CA ALA A 196 -5.55 -16.51 -20.53
C ALA A 196 -4.47 -15.85 -19.66
N ASP A 197 -3.72 -16.64 -18.90
CA ASP A 197 -2.68 -16.12 -18.00
C ASP A 197 -1.46 -15.61 -18.76
N ASN A 198 -1.12 -16.23 -19.91
CA ASN A 198 -0.08 -15.72 -20.78
C ASN A 198 -0.42 -14.33 -21.33
N PHE A 199 -1.67 -14.11 -21.77
CA PHE A 199 -2.11 -12.79 -22.23
C PHE A 199 -2.12 -11.75 -21.11
N ARG A 200 -2.61 -12.13 -19.92
CA ARG A 200 -2.63 -11.24 -18.75
C ARG A 200 -1.25 -10.78 -18.33
N ARG A 201 -0.26 -11.68 -18.33
CA ARG A 201 1.14 -11.35 -17.96
C ARG A 201 1.82 -10.34 -18.88
N LEU A 202 1.25 -10.07 -20.06
CA LEU A 202 1.79 -9.07 -20.97
C LEU A 202 1.24 -7.67 -20.71
N VAL A 203 0.12 -7.56 -19.99
CA VAL A 203 -0.49 -6.28 -19.64
C VAL A 203 0.28 -5.72 -18.46
N THR A 204 1.30 -4.91 -18.76
CA THR A 204 2.23 -4.40 -17.76
C THR A 204 1.88 -3.00 -17.26
N THR A 205 0.99 -2.27 -17.91
CA THR A 205 0.64 -0.90 -17.53
C THR A 205 -0.83 -0.61 -17.75
N VAL A 206 -1.49 -0.09 -16.70
CA VAL A 206 -2.86 0.37 -16.69
C VAL A 206 -2.83 1.83 -16.24
N THR A 207 -3.29 2.72 -17.12
CA THR A 207 -3.33 4.16 -16.85
C THR A 207 -4.78 4.60 -16.73
N GLY A 208 -5.11 5.26 -15.63
CA GLY A 208 -6.37 5.93 -15.38
C GLY A 208 -6.57 7.15 -16.25
N THR A 209 -7.66 7.84 -15.99
CA THR A 209 -8.11 9.05 -16.65
C THR A 209 -7.70 10.27 -15.81
N ALA A 210 -8.49 11.34 -15.82
CA ALA A 210 -8.24 12.53 -15.00
C ALA A 210 -9.38 12.75 -13.97
N GLY A 211 -10.14 11.70 -13.68
CA GLY A 211 -11.14 11.70 -12.64
C GLY A 211 -11.24 10.29 -12.06
N ASP A 212 -12.05 10.14 -11.01
CA ASP A 212 -12.08 8.95 -10.17
C ASP A 212 -12.20 7.62 -10.95
N ASP A 213 -11.14 6.82 -10.92
CA ASP A 213 -11.06 5.52 -11.55
C ASP A 213 -11.12 4.37 -10.54
N THR A 214 -11.59 3.20 -10.98
CA THR A 214 -11.57 1.99 -10.16
C THR A 214 -11.01 0.84 -10.96
N VAL A 215 -9.84 0.36 -10.56
CA VAL A 215 -9.11 -0.70 -11.24
C VAL A 215 -8.90 -1.88 -10.30
N ASN A 216 -9.28 -3.06 -10.76
CA ASN A 216 -8.89 -4.32 -10.15
C ASN A 216 -7.86 -4.99 -11.06
N GLY A 217 -6.64 -5.09 -10.56
CA GLY A 217 -5.52 -5.79 -11.16
C GLY A 217 -5.71 -7.30 -11.23
N TRP A 218 -4.75 -7.95 -11.86
CA TRP A 218 -4.67 -9.37 -12.14
C TRP A 218 -3.52 -9.99 -11.33
N GLN A 219 -3.22 -11.25 -11.61
CA GLN A 219 -2.16 -12.01 -10.95
C GLN A 219 -0.76 -11.79 -11.57
N GLY A 220 -0.63 -10.87 -12.53
CA GLY A 220 0.61 -10.56 -13.24
C GLY A 220 1.44 -9.51 -12.51
N ASP A 221 2.50 -9.03 -13.18
CA ASP A 221 3.27 -7.88 -12.71
C ASP A 221 2.75 -6.65 -13.47
N GLU A 222 2.09 -5.73 -12.75
CA GLU A 222 1.36 -4.61 -13.33
C GLU A 222 1.82 -3.26 -12.78
N ILE A 223 1.71 -2.23 -13.61
CA ILE A 223 1.95 -0.83 -13.25
C ILE A 223 0.62 -0.09 -13.34
N PHE A 224 0.06 0.32 -12.22
CA PHE A 224 -1.13 1.15 -12.15
C PHE A 224 -0.74 2.61 -12.01
N ILE A 225 -1.30 3.49 -12.83
CA ILE A 225 -1.07 4.94 -12.79
C ILE A 225 -2.45 5.59 -12.72
N GLY A 226 -2.81 6.23 -11.61
CA GLY A 226 -4.11 6.86 -11.38
C GLY A 226 -4.26 8.14 -12.19
N GLY A 227 -3.44 9.13 -11.85
CA GLY A 227 -3.46 10.42 -12.54
C GLY A 227 -4.05 11.49 -11.63
N ASP A 228 -5.05 12.22 -12.12
CA ASP A 228 -5.82 13.14 -11.28
C ASP A 228 -7.14 12.46 -10.87
N GLY A 229 -7.68 12.79 -9.69
CA GLY A 229 -8.95 12.25 -9.20
C GLY A 229 -8.75 11.29 -8.03
N ASN A 230 -9.84 10.84 -7.41
CA ASN A 230 -9.76 9.91 -6.28
C ASN A 230 -9.85 8.47 -6.80
N ASP A 231 -8.72 7.81 -6.97
CA ASP A 231 -8.61 6.52 -7.62
C ASP A 231 -8.67 5.36 -6.63
N THR A 232 -9.18 4.20 -7.07
CA THR A 232 -9.25 2.98 -6.27
C THR A 232 -8.60 1.83 -7.00
N PHE A 233 -7.39 1.45 -6.57
CA PHE A 233 -6.61 0.38 -7.16
C PHE A 233 -6.49 -0.83 -6.24
N VAL A 234 -6.72 -2.00 -6.80
CA VAL A 234 -6.55 -3.28 -6.12
C VAL A 234 -5.62 -4.17 -6.93
N SER A 235 -4.44 -4.46 -6.39
CA SER A 235 -3.51 -5.42 -6.97
C SER A 235 -3.91 -6.86 -6.60
N ASN A 236 -3.58 -7.86 -7.42
CA ASN A 236 -4.03 -9.24 -7.23
C ASN A 236 -2.96 -10.31 -7.52
N GLY A 237 -1.68 -10.07 -7.24
CA GLY A 237 -0.61 -11.05 -7.45
C GLY A 237 0.68 -10.42 -7.94
N GLY A 238 1.61 -11.23 -8.42
CA GLY A 238 2.85 -10.76 -9.03
C GLY A 238 3.65 -9.72 -8.22
N ASN A 239 4.28 -8.80 -8.95
CA ASN A 239 5.13 -7.71 -8.45
C ASN A 239 4.65 -6.37 -9.00
N ASP A 240 3.63 -5.79 -8.36
CA ASP A 240 2.98 -4.60 -8.88
C ASP A 240 3.62 -3.29 -8.42
N GLN A 241 3.42 -2.26 -9.24
CA GLN A 241 3.69 -0.87 -8.92
C GLN A 241 2.37 -0.09 -8.98
N LEU A 242 2.01 0.59 -7.90
CA LEU A 242 0.80 1.40 -7.82
C LEU A 242 1.22 2.86 -7.62
N TYR A 243 0.80 3.74 -8.52
CA TYR A 243 0.99 5.18 -8.43
C TYR A 243 -0.41 5.81 -8.40
N GLY A 244 -0.80 6.42 -7.27
CA GLY A 244 -2.09 7.10 -7.11
C GLY A 244 -2.13 8.38 -7.95
N GLY A 245 -1.30 9.34 -7.61
CA GLY A 245 -1.19 10.59 -8.35
C GLY A 245 -1.72 11.74 -7.52
N ALA A 246 -2.69 12.50 -8.01
CA ALA A 246 -3.28 13.62 -7.29
C ALA A 246 -4.75 13.34 -6.97
N GLY A 247 -5.12 13.42 -5.70
CA GLY A 247 -6.45 13.10 -5.18
C GLY A 247 -6.35 12.22 -3.96
N ASP A 248 -7.48 11.97 -3.29
CA ASP A 248 -7.48 11.06 -2.14
C ASP A 248 -7.65 9.61 -2.64
N ASP A 249 -6.55 8.88 -2.78
CA ASP A 249 -6.51 7.57 -3.42
C ASP A 249 -6.68 6.40 -2.45
N THR A 250 -7.15 5.26 -2.96
CA THR A 250 -7.24 4.00 -2.22
C THR A 250 -6.45 2.93 -2.93
N LEU A 251 -5.25 2.62 -2.40
CA LEU A 251 -4.30 1.70 -3.00
C LEU A 251 -4.19 0.43 -2.15
N ARG A 252 -4.67 -0.70 -2.68
CA ARG A 252 -4.73 -1.98 -1.95
C ARG A 252 -3.91 -3.05 -2.65
N VAL A 253 -2.85 -3.49 -2.00
CA VAL A 253 -1.96 -4.56 -2.44
C VAL A 253 -2.42 -5.91 -1.88
N THR A 254 -2.74 -6.87 -2.75
CA THR A 254 -3.10 -8.23 -2.30
C THR A 254 -2.49 -9.36 -3.11
N ASN A 255 -2.00 -10.38 -2.40
CA ASN A 255 -1.36 -11.59 -2.88
C ASN A 255 -0.05 -11.36 -3.66
N ASN A 256 0.58 -10.21 -3.49
CA ASN A 256 1.82 -9.86 -4.16
C ASN A 256 3.01 -10.58 -3.53
N SER A 257 4.03 -10.84 -4.35
CA SER A 257 5.35 -11.25 -3.85
C SER A 257 6.11 -10.02 -3.36
N THR A 258 6.12 -8.97 -4.19
CA THR A 258 6.65 -7.65 -3.85
C THR A 258 5.69 -6.56 -4.36
N ALA A 259 5.72 -5.38 -3.75
CA ALA A 259 4.96 -4.25 -4.26
C ALA A 259 5.72 -2.94 -4.06
N PHE A 260 5.54 -2.02 -5.01
CA PHE A 260 5.90 -0.63 -4.89
C PHE A 260 4.61 0.19 -4.88
N VAL A 261 4.45 1.09 -3.92
CA VAL A 261 3.29 1.97 -3.83
C VAL A 261 3.77 3.39 -3.62
N ASP A 262 3.20 4.31 -4.38
CA ASP A 262 3.37 5.76 -4.30
C ASP A 262 1.95 6.36 -4.29
N GLY A 263 1.53 6.93 -3.16
CA GLY A 263 0.21 7.56 -3.01
C GLY A 263 0.13 8.83 -3.84
N GLY A 264 0.98 9.81 -3.52
CA GLY A 264 1.17 11.01 -4.31
C GLY A 264 0.73 12.26 -3.55
N ASP A 265 -0.14 13.08 -4.13
CA ASP A 265 -0.73 14.25 -3.48
C ASP A 265 -2.17 13.94 -3.05
N GLY A 266 -2.53 14.17 -1.80
CA GLY A 266 -3.88 13.92 -1.26
C GLY A 266 -3.83 13.05 -0.02
N ASN A 267 -4.97 12.83 0.63
CA ASN A 267 -5.02 11.99 1.82
C ASN A 267 -5.29 10.53 1.42
N ASP A 268 -4.23 9.75 1.30
CA ASP A 268 -4.26 8.42 0.70
C ASP A 268 -4.53 7.32 1.72
N THR A 269 -5.25 6.30 1.28
CA THR A 269 -5.49 5.07 2.04
C THR A 269 -4.74 3.91 1.38
N ILE A 270 -3.62 3.53 1.98
CA ILE A 270 -2.74 2.47 1.47
C ILE A 270 -2.87 1.23 2.36
N SER A 271 -3.10 0.07 1.75
CA SER A 271 -3.09 -1.20 2.48
C SER A 271 -2.34 -2.29 1.74
N ALA A 272 -1.59 -3.11 2.49
CA ALA A 272 -0.89 -4.26 1.94
C ALA A 272 -1.07 -5.51 2.80
N ASP A 273 -1.22 -6.66 2.16
CA ASP A 273 -1.39 -7.92 2.86
C ASP A 273 -0.10 -8.41 3.57
N GLY A 274 -0.29 -9.38 4.46
CA GLY A 274 0.78 -10.00 5.22
C GLY A 274 1.74 -10.93 4.47
N GLY A 275 1.69 -11.03 3.16
CA GLY A 275 2.65 -11.86 2.41
C GLY A 275 3.76 -11.04 1.78
N THR A 276 3.45 -9.78 1.50
CA THR A 276 4.16 -8.96 0.53
C THR A 276 5.38 -8.28 1.16
N THR A 277 6.50 -8.26 0.43
CA THR A 277 7.56 -7.29 0.70
C THR A 277 7.22 -5.99 -0.02
N SER A 278 6.82 -4.95 0.72
CA SER A 278 6.35 -3.70 0.12
C SER A 278 7.31 -2.54 0.39
N THR A 279 7.46 -1.66 -0.60
CA THR A 279 8.00 -0.30 -0.44
C THR A 279 6.85 0.66 -0.67
N ILE A 280 6.57 1.52 0.31
CA ILE A 280 5.43 2.42 0.31
C ILE A 280 5.93 3.83 0.56
N PHE A 281 5.58 4.75 -0.32
CA PHE A 281 5.64 6.19 -0.14
C PHE A 281 4.20 6.68 -0.13
N ALA A 282 3.73 7.27 0.97
CA ALA A 282 2.35 7.76 1.03
C ALA A 282 2.23 9.11 0.33
N GLY A 283 3.11 10.07 0.64
CA GLY A 283 3.32 11.26 -0.19
C GLY A 283 3.00 12.55 0.56
N ASN A 284 2.26 13.46 -0.06
CA ASN A 284 1.80 14.69 0.56
C ASN A 284 0.33 14.54 0.98
N GLY A 285 0.01 14.72 2.25
CA GLY A 285 -1.34 14.62 2.78
C GLY A 285 -1.33 13.97 4.15
N ASP A 286 -2.47 13.93 4.82
CA ASP A 286 -2.63 13.15 6.05
C ASP A 286 -3.01 11.71 5.65
N ASP A 287 -2.02 10.83 5.52
CA ASP A 287 -2.18 9.51 4.93
C ASP A 287 -2.50 8.40 5.94
N SER A 288 -3.06 7.29 5.48
CA SER A 288 -3.33 6.10 6.28
C SER A 288 -2.73 4.86 5.65
N VAL A 289 -1.64 4.35 6.23
CA VAL A 289 -0.97 3.12 5.80
C VAL A 289 -1.28 1.96 6.75
N LEU A 290 -1.87 0.88 6.23
CA LEU A 290 -2.14 -0.36 6.98
C LEU A 290 -1.44 -1.57 6.36
N ILE A 291 -0.52 -2.17 7.11
CA ILE A 291 0.11 -3.44 6.72
C ILE A 291 -0.52 -4.56 7.52
N ASP A 292 -1.18 -5.50 6.85
CA ASP A 292 -1.77 -6.65 7.52
C ASP A 292 -0.71 -7.58 8.11
N ALA A 293 -1.14 -8.37 9.09
CA ALA A 293 -0.26 -9.29 9.78
C ALA A 293 0.39 -10.29 8.82
N TRP A 294 1.69 -10.58 9.05
CA TRP A 294 2.58 -11.59 8.42
C TRP A 294 3.66 -11.05 7.47
N ALA A 295 3.64 -9.75 7.14
CA ALA A 295 4.53 -9.17 6.13
C ALA A 295 6.02 -9.47 6.42
N THR A 296 6.76 -9.80 5.36
CA THR A 296 8.11 -10.38 5.50
C THR A 296 9.20 -9.32 5.65
N ARG A 297 9.06 -8.16 5.00
CA ARG A 297 9.85 -6.94 5.21
C ARG A 297 9.16 -5.76 4.52
N THR A 298 8.96 -4.63 5.20
CA THR A 298 8.29 -3.47 4.61
C THR A 298 9.10 -2.21 4.86
N THR A 299 9.21 -1.35 3.84
CA THR A 299 9.72 0.02 3.97
C THR A 299 8.57 0.97 3.75
N ILE A 300 8.37 1.91 4.67
CA ILE A 300 7.28 2.87 4.67
C ILE A 300 7.86 4.27 4.90
N ASP A 301 7.44 5.21 4.07
CA ASP A 301 7.67 6.64 4.22
C ASP A 301 6.30 7.32 4.14
N GLY A 302 5.87 7.97 5.22
CA GLY A 302 4.59 8.70 5.24
C GLY A 302 4.68 9.94 4.36
N GLY A 303 5.75 10.72 4.51
CA GLY A 303 6.03 11.86 3.64
C GLY A 303 5.71 13.18 4.34
N ALA A 304 4.71 13.92 3.89
CA ALA A 304 4.37 15.22 4.46
C ALA A 304 2.92 15.29 4.87
N GLY A 305 2.65 15.58 6.14
CA GLY A 305 1.31 15.60 6.71
C GLY A 305 1.29 14.81 8.01
N ASN A 306 0.13 14.62 8.61
CA ASN A 306 0.00 13.88 9.87
C ASN A 306 -0.47 12.46 9.55
N ASP A 307 0.48 11.56 9.36
CA ASP A 307 0.25 10.23 8.83
C ASP A 307 -0.11 9.22 9.90
N VAL A 308 -0.85 8.19 9.51
CA VAL A 308 -1.23 7.08 10.38
C VAL A 308 -0.68 5.78 9.79
N ILE A 309 0.42 5.30 10.37
CA ILE A 309 1.10 4.08 9.94
C ILE A 309 0.82 2.96 10.95
N LYS A 310 0.13 1.90 10.50
CA LYS A 310 -0.28 0.77 11.34
C LYS A 310 0.25 -0.56 10.82
N LEU A 311 1.05 -1.23 11.65
CA LEU A 311 1.50 -2.59 11.40
C LEU A 311 0.62 -3.61 12.14
N GLY A 312 0.10 -4.58 11.41
CA GLY A 312 -0.81 -5.61 11.87
C GLY A 312 -0.22 -6.46 13.00
N ALA A 313 -0.93 -6.52 14.12
CA ALA A 313 -0.50 -7.20 15.34
C ALA A 313 -0.93 -8.67 15.38
N TYR A 314 -0.06 -9.60 14.99
CA TYR A 314 -0.28 -11.03 15.21
C TYR A 314 0.81 -11.66 16.07
N PHE A 315 0.38 -12.26 17.19
CA PHE A 315 1.25 -12.75 18.28
C PHE A 315 2.34 -13.75 17.84
N TYR A 316 2.12 -14.47 16.74
CA TYR A 316 3.06 -15.48 16.22
C TYR A 316 3.95 -14.98 15.07
N ALA A 317 3.73 -13.77 14.56
CA ALA A 317 4.48 -13.22 13.43
C ALA A 317 5.80 -12.58 13.91
N ARG A 318 6.77 -13.42 14.28
CA ARG A 318 8.10 -13.01 14.79
C ARG A 318 9.09 -12.58 13.71
N SER A 319 8.72 -12.65 12.43
CA SER A 319 9.63 -12.42 11.30
C SER A 319 9.43 -11.06 10.59
N GLN A 320 8.61 -10.17 11.14
CA GLN A 320 8.32 -8.87 10.54
C GLN A 320 9.45 -7.90 10.85
N SER A 321 10.07 -7.32 9.83
CA SER A 321 10.96 -6.17 9.94
C SER A 321 10.36 -5.01 9.16
N ALA A 322 10.02 -3.93 9.85
CA ALA A 322 9.60 -2.70 9.20
C ALA A 322 10.70 -1.65 9.30
N ASP A 323 10.88 -0.91 8.23
CA ASP A 323 11.72 0.28 8.15
C ASP A 323 10.79 1.46 7.88
N ILE A 324 10.64 2.36 8.84
CA ILE A 324 9.55 3.34 8.86
C ILE A 324 10.15 4.74 9.04
N THR A 325 9.73 5.66 8.19
CA THR A 325 9.85 7.11 8.40
C THR A 325 8.42 7.66 8.43
N GLY A 326 8.10 8.45 9.44
CA GLY A 326 6.84 9.21 9.45
C GLY A 326 6.92 10.27 8.37
N GLY A 327 7.88 11.18 8.53
CA GLY A 327 8.15 12.24 7.57
C GLY A 327 8.00 13.57 8.29
N THR A 328 7.50 14.60 7.63
CA THR A 328 7.22 15.88 8.28
C THR A 328 5.75 15.94 8.73
N GLY A 329 5.51 16.25 10.00
CA GLY A 329 4.17 16.43 10.55
C GLY A 329 4.05 15.78 11.92
N ASP A 330 2.84 15.58 12.43
CA ASP A 330 2.67 14.90 13.72
C ASP A 330 2.15 13.47 13.48
N ASP A 331 3.07 12.53 13.24
CA ASP A 331 2.72 11.19 12.76
C ASP A 331 2.31 10.22 13.88
N GLN A 332 1.46 9.26 13.54
CA GLN A 332 1.00 8.19 14.43
C GLN A 332 1.43 6.81 13.94
N ILE A 333 2.43 6.24 14.60
CA ILE A 333 3.02 4.96 14.21
C ILE A 333 2.66 3.86 15.23
N SER A 334 2.03 2.78 14.76
CA SER A 334 1.69 1.61 15.56
C SER A 334 2.50 0.39 15.13
N LEU A 335 3.44 -0.01 15.97
CA LEU A 335 4.36 -1.11 15.69
C LEU A 335 3.75 -2.47 16.07
N SER A 336 4.11 -3.51 15.31
CA SER A 336 3.71 -4.89 15.59
C SER A 336 4.61 -5.58 16.63
N TYR A 337 4.48 -6.91 16.78
CA TYR A 337 5.36 -7.73 17.63
C TYR A 337 6.77 -7.96 17.05
N GLY A 338 6.98 -7.60 15.77
CA GLY A 338 8.24 -7.80 15.07
C GLY A 338 9.33 -6.78 15.42
N SER A 339 10.44 -6.86 14.70
CA SER A 339 11.47 -5.82 14.69
C SER A 339 11.00 -4.60 13.91
N ALA A 340 11.41 -3.42 14.32
CA ALA A 340 11.14 -2.19 13.58
C ALA A 340 12.33 -1.24 13.73
N THR A 341 12.64 -0.54 12.64
CA THR A 341 13.54 0.61 12.63
C THR A 341 12.68 1.82 12.30
N LEU A 342 12.70 2.82 13.17
CA LEU A 342 12.01 4.08 12.96
C LEU A 342 13.08 5.14 12.72
N HIS A 343 12.99 5.87 11.63
CA HIS A 343 13.86 7.01 11.37
C HIS A 343 13.16 8.28 11.83
N PHE A 344 13.92 9.15 12.50
CA PHE A 344 13.45 10.45 12.97
C PHE A 344 14.54 11.49 12.67
N ASN A 345 14.18 12.53 11.93
CA ASN A 345 15.06 13.58 11.44
C ASN A 345 14.62 14.96 11.98
N LEU A 346 15.44 15.97 11.69
CA LEU A 346 15.09 17.36 12.02
C LEU A 346 14.02 17.87 11.05
N GLY A 347 12.97 18.47 11.59
CA GLY A 347 11.78 18.93 10.88
C GLY A 347 10.66 17.88 10.81
N ASP A 348 10.84 16.72 11.45
CA ASP A 348 9.86 15.65 11.38
C ASP A 348 8.63 15.96 12.25
N GLY A 349 8.69 16.85 13.24
CA GLY A 349 7.53 17.28 14.03
C GLY A 349 7.34 16.51 15.35
N HIS A 350 6.10 16.31 15.79
CA HIS A 350 5.76 15.65 17.05
C HIS A 350 5.12 14.26 16.86
N ASP A 351 5.97 13.27 16.59
CA ASP A 351 5.52 11.90 16.33
C ASP A 351 5.08 11.16 17.59
N THR A 352 4.11 10.27 17.43
CA THR A 352 3.64 9.34 18.45
C THR A 352 3.81 7.90 17.99
N VAL A 353 4.52 7.11 18.81
CA VAL A 353 4.78 5.69 18.56
C VAL A 353 4.12 4.84 19.63
N SER A 354 3.36 3.84 19.21
CA SER A 354 2.91 2.75 20.07
C SER A 354 3.67 1.46 19.76
N SER A 355 4.17 0.81 20.81
CA SER A 355 4.90 -0.46 20.70
C SER A 355 4.18 -1.54 21.50
N ILE A 356 4.12 -2.75 20.95
CA ILE A 356 3.63 -3.93 21.68
C ILE A 356 4.61 -5.10 21.53
N GLY A 357 4.62 -6.04 22.47
CA GLY A 357 5.51 -7.20 22.43
C GLY A 357 6.94 -6.91 22.92
N SER A 358 7.76 -7.95 23.08
CA SER A 358 9.10 -7.79 23.69
C SER A 358 9.97 -6.80 22.90
N PRO A 359 10.70 -5.88 23.57
CA PRO A 359 11.40 -4.76 22.92
C PRO A 359 12.53 -5.21 22.00
N GLY A 360 12.99 -6.46 22.09
CA GLY A 360 14.29 -6.98 21.64
C GLY A 360 14.89 -6.47 20.32
N ASN A 361 14.08 -6.07 19.34
CA ASN A 361 14.57 -5.65 18.02
C ASN A 361 13.92 -4.34 17.49
N LYS A 362 13.44 -3.44 18.36
CA LYS A 362 12.85 -2.14 17.94
C LYS A 362 13.79 -0.98 18.23
N THR A 363 14.12 -0.19 17.21
CA THR A 363 15.15 0.85 17.29
C THR A 363 14.62 2.15 16.71
N ILE A 364 14.94 3.28 17.34
CA ILE A 364 14.87 4.60 16.69
C ILE A 364 16.26 4.94 16.17
N VAL A 365 16.34 5.40 14.93
CA VAL A 365 17.53 5.92 14.28
C VAL A 365 17.33 7.41 14.08
N PHE A 366 18.14 8.21 14.78
CA PHE A 366 18.14 9.65 14.62
C PHE A 366 19.03 10.06 13.45
N GLY A 367 18.48 10.91 12.59
CA GLY A 367 19.12 11.42 11.39
C GLY A 367 20.29 12.38 11.61
N PRO A 368 20.92 12.87 10.53
CA PRO A 368 22.02 13.82 10.61
C PRO A 368 21.63 15.10 11.37
N GLY A 369 22.52 15.59 12.23
CA GLY A 369 22.28 16.80 13.02
C GLY A 369 21.64 16.56 14.39
N ILE A 370 21.26 15.32 14.72
CA ILE A 370 20.78 14.91 16.03
C ILE A 370 21.84 13.99 16.66
N SER A 371 22.37 14.39 17.81
CA SER A 371 23.27 13.58 18.63
C SER A 371 22.59 13.15 19.93
N ALA A 372 23.17 12.19 20.62
CA ALA A 372 22.67 11.75 21.93
C ALA A 372 22.63 12.88 22.98
N ALA A 373 23.47 13.92 22.82
CA ALA A 373 23.49 15.08 23.71
C ALA A 373 22.37 16.07 23.44
N ASP A 374 21.73 16.00 22.26
CA ASP A 374 20.62 16.87 21.86
C ASP A 374 19.25 16.30 22.27
N ILE A 375 19.23 15.07 22.79
CA ILE A 375 18.01 14.37 23.21
C ILE A 375 17.72 14.63 24.68
N CYS A 376 16.61 15.30 24.94
CA CYS A 376 16.00 15.43 26.25
C CYS A 376 14.88 14.41 26.43
N ALA A 377 15.03 13.50 27.39
CA ALA A 377 14.02 12.50 27.70
C ALA A 377 13.18 12.92 28.91
N THR A 378 11.86 12.96 28.72
CA THR A 378 10.87 13.44 29.69
C THR A 378 9.76 12.41 29.85
N ARG A 379 9.36 12.13 31.09
CA ARG A 379 8.19 11.30 31.36
C ARG A 379 6.91 12.15 31.37
N VAL A 380 5.91 11.77 30.60
CA VAL A 380 4.56 12.37 30.62
C VAL A 380 3.53 11.29 30.88
N GLY A 381 3.06 11.18 32.12
CA GLY A 381 2.14 10.10 32.52
C GLY A 381 2.79 8.71 32.41
N ASP A 382 2.24 7.87 31.52
CA ASP A 382 2.77 6.53 31.21
C ASP A 382 3.71 6.53 29.99
N ASP A 383 3.90 7.68 29.34
CA ASP A 383 4.57 7.83 28.05
C ASP A 383 5.99 8.41 28.25
N MET A 384 6.90 8.05 27.34
CA MET A 384 8.25 8.61 27.24
C MET A 384 8.28 9.60 26.07
N VAL A 385 8.64 10.85 26.33
CA VAL A 385 8.83 11.88 25.31
C VAL A 385 10.33 12.08 25.12
N LEU A 386 10.83 11.94 23.89
CA LEU A 386 12.20 12.25 23.52
C LEU A 386 12.18 13.51 22.66
N SER A 387 12.48 14.68 23.24
CA SER A 387 12.52 15.95 22.53
C SER A 387 13.92 16.27 22.04
N VAL A 388 14.02 16.94 20.89
CA VAL A 388 15.26 17.44 20.33
C VAL A 388 15.39 18.93 20.66
N ASP A 389 16.39 19.29 21.46
CA ASP A 389 16.53 20.64 22.06
C ASP A 389 16.63 21.79 21.03
N SER A 390 17.00 21.48 19.79
CA SER A 390 17.36 22.48 18.80
C SER A 390 16.20 23.03 17.97
N ASN A 391 15.05 22.34 17.91
CA ASN A 391 14.04 22.62 16.89
C ASN A 391 12.58 22.21 17.20
N ASP A 392 12.22 21.97 18.46
CA ASP A 392 10.85 21.62 18.91
C ASP A 392 10.35 20.23 18.49
N ASP A 393 11.09 19.50 17.65
CA ASP A 393 10.76 18.12 17.30
C ASP A 393 10.75 17.19 18.52
N ALA A 394 9.81 16.24 18.55
CA ALA A 394 9.76 15.23 19.59
C ALA A 394 9.17 13.92 19.10
N ILE A 395 9.65 12.81 19.67
CA ILE A 395 9.02 11.50 19.48
C ILE A 395 8.50 10.95 20.82
N THR A 396 7.20 10.71 20.90
CA THR A 396 6.50 10.21 22.07
C THR A 396 6.25 8.71 21.95
N VAL A 397 6.92 7.91 22.79
CA VAL A 397 6.65 6.48 22.90
C VAL A 397 5.61 6.23 23.98
N THR A 398 4.42 5.82 23.56
CA THR A 398 3.27 5.62 24.44
C THR A 398 3.39 4.37 25.31
N ASN A 399 2.86 4.44 26.52
CA ASN A 399 2.81 3.37 27.53
C ASN A 399 4.18 2.82 27.95
N TRP A 400 5.28 3.51 27.66
CA TRP A 400 6.65 3.12 28.00
C TRP A 400 6.80 2.59 29.44
N PHE A 401 6.14 3.25 30.40
CA PHE A 401 6.23 2.93 31.82
C PHE A 401 5.21 1.88 32.30
N ARG A 402 4.28 1.41 31.46
CA ARG A 402 3.32 0.34 31.82
C ARG A 402 3.91 -1.06 31.82
N GLY A 403 5.03 -1.26 31.12
CA GLY A 403 5.68 -2.57 31.03
C GLY A 403 6.72 -2.62 29.93
N GLU A 404 7.64 -3.58 30.02
CA GLU A 404 8.75 -3.74 29.08
C GLU A 404 8.28 -3.94 27.63
N GLN A 405 7.10 -4.51 27.43
CA GLN A 405 6.52 -4.74 26.11
C GLN A 405 6.11 -3.48 25.34
N TYR A 406 6.08 -2.31 25.99
CA TYR A 406 5.76 -1.04 25.34
C TYR A 406 7.01 -0.22 25.03
N ARG A 407 8.18 -0.70 25.44
CA ARG A 407 9.45 0.01 25.25
C ARG A 407 10.04 -0.28 23.88
N LEU A 408 10.91 0.62 23.44
CA LEU A 408 11.85 0.39 22.35
C LEU A 408 13.19 -0.06 22.97
N ARG A 409 14.07 -0.67 22.19
CA ARG A 409 15.32 -1.30 22.67
C ARG A 409 16.53 -0.40 22.59
N ASN A 410 16.65 0.33 21.49
CA ASN A 410 17.83 1.09 21.15
C ASN A 410 17.45 2.46 20.57
N LEU A 411 18.29 3.45 20.86
CA LEU A 411 18.40 4.68 20.08
C LEU A 411 19.75 4.65 19.38
N THR A 412 19.78 4.91 18.08
CA THR A 412 21.00 4.91 17.27
C THR A 412 21.17 6.27 16.60
N PHE A 413 22.41 6.74 16.52
CA PHE A 413 22.75 8.05 15.95
C PHE A 413 23.72 7.88 14.77
N THR A 414 23.82 8.93 13.95
CA THR A 414 24.64 8.91 12.72
C THR A 414 26.14 8.74 12.95
N ASP A 415 26.65 9.03 14.15
CA ASP A 415 28.04 8.80 14.55
C ASP A 415 28.34 7.33 14.93
N GLY A 416 27.32 6.46 14.90
CA GLY A 416 27.39 5.06 15.30
C GLY A 416 27.17 4.83 16.80
N THR A 417 26.93 5.88 17.58
CA THR A 417 26.54 5.75 18.99
C THR A 417 25.21 5.03 19.07
N THR A 418 25.12 4.06 19.98
CA THR A 418 23.87 3.35 20.29
C THR A 418 23.64 3.41 21.79
N VAL A 419 22.45 3.86 22.19
CA VAL A 419 22.03 3.83 23.59
C VAL A 419 21.00 2.74 23.82
N ASP A 420 21.30 1.90 24.81
CA ASP A 420 20.40 0.91 25.36
C ASP A 420 19.36 1.58 26.28
N THR A 421 18.11 1.57 25.84
CA THR A 421 17.00 2.22 26.55
C THR A 421 16.39 1.38 27.66
N THR A 422 16.86 0.15 27.90
CA THR A 422 16.37 -0.70 29.01
C THR A 422 16.73 -0.12 30.38
N SER A 423 17.68 0.82 30.42
CA SER A 423 18.04 1.62 31.59
C SER A 423 17.10 2.81 31.84
N LEU A 424 16.32 3.24 30.83
CA LEU A 424 15.37 4.35 30.91
C LEU A 424 14.05 3.90 31.55
N VAL A 425 14.16 3.38 32.78
CA VAL A 425 13.02 2.93 33.57
C VAL A 425 12.72 3.98 34.62
N ALA A 426 11.48 4.47 34.68
CA ALA A 426 11.03 5.28 35.80
C ALA A 426 9.88 4.55 36.48
N THR A 427 9.94 4.45 37.80
CA THR A 427 8.84 4.86 38.69
C THR A 427 9.31 4.78 40.15
N TYR A 428 9.33 5.94 40.83
CA TYR A 428 9.15 5.99 42.28
C TYR A 428 7.78 6.56 42.60
N ASN A 429 6.87 5.71 43.07
CA ASN A 429 5.63 6.15 43.70
C ASN A 429 5.88 6.19 45.20
N VAL A 430 5.81 7.38 45.80
CA VAL A 430 5.78 7.50 47.27
C VAL A 430 4.34 7.32 47.72
N ASP A 431 3.93 6.06 47.86
CA ASP A 431 2.70 5.72 48.58
C ASP A 431 3.03 5.81 50.07
N ALA A 432 2.38 6.73 50.79
CA ALA A 432 2.52 6.93 52.23
C ALA A 432 1.98 5.72 53.03
N SER A 433 2.68 4.59 52.95
CA SER A 433 2.46 3.42 53.79
C SER A 433 3.74 3.13 54.57
N SER A 434 3.91 3.84 55.69
CA SER A 434 4.94 3.66 56.73
C SER A 434 6.34 3.31 56.22
N GLY A 435 7.21 4.32 56.07
CA GLY A 435 8.65 4.12 55.93
C GLY A 435 9.39 5.17 55.11
N THR A 436 10.68 4.92 54.86
CA THR A 436 11.52 5.74 53.97
C THR A 436 11.50 5.17 52.56
N THR A 437 11.11 5.98 51.57
CA THR A 437 11.23 5.66 50.13
C THR A 437 12.45 6.36 49.57
N GLN A 438 13.48 5.59 49.19
CA GLN A 438 14.64 6.15 48.49
C GLN A 438 14.29 6.39 47.02
N ILE A 439 14.60 7.58 46.53
CA ILE A 439 14.39 8.08 45.17
C ILE A 439 15.76 8.49 44.66
N GLN A 440 16.30 7.75 43.71
CA GLN A 440 17.49 8.17 43.00
C GLN A 440 17.07 8.89 41.73
N ALA A 441 17.63 10.07 41.47
CA ALA A 441 17.43 10.76 40.21
C ALA A 441 17.86 9.85 39.05
N LEU A 442 16.97 9.64 38.08
CA LEU A 442 17.30 8.86 36.90
C LEU A 442 18.21 9.69 36.00
N THR A 443 19.44 9.23 35.83
CA THR A 443 20.34 9.75 34.81
C THR A 443 19.81 9.31 33.44
N GLY A 444 19.39 10.26 32.62
CA GLY A 444 19.19 10.10 31.19
C GLY A 444 20.53 10.02 30.44
N PHE A 445 20.53 10.42 29.17
CA PHE A 445 21.67 10.19 28.27
C PHE A 445 22.90 11.00 28.64
N GLY A 446 24.08 10.37 28.68
CA GLY A 446 25.37 11.07 28.86
C GLY A 446 25.50 11.87 30.16
N ASP A 447 24.99 11.33 31.27
CA ASP A 447 24.86 11.99 32.58
C ASP A 447 23.88 13.20 32.61
N GLN A 448 23.11 13.43 31.53
CA GLN A 448 21.98 14.38 31.56
C GLN A 448 20.78 13.73 32.26
N PRO A 449 20.09 14.40 33.18
CA PRO A 449 19.00 13.83 33.97
C PRO A 449 17.71 13.72 33.15
N LEU A 450 16.91 12.68 33.40
CA LEU A 450 15.52 12.66 32.91
C LEU A 450 14.72 13.74 33.63
N ALA A 451 13.91 14.52 32.90
CA ALA A 451 12.90 15.36 33.52
C ALA A 451 11.80 14.46 34.10
N ASP A 452 11.87 14.19 35.41
CA ASP A 452 10.97 13.26 36.11
C ASP A 452 9.91 14.01 36.92
N VAL A 453 8.74 13.39 37.12
CA VAL A 453 7.66 13.94 37.95
C VAL A 453 7.40 13.01 39.12
N VAL A 454 7.76 13.43 40.33
CA VAL A 454 7.47 12.69 41.56
C VAL A 454 6.14 13.15 42.14
N ASN A 455 5.20 12.20 42.26
CA ASN A 455 3.84 12.48 42.73
C ASN A 455 3.66 12.05 44.21
N PHE A 456 3.42 13.01 45.09
CA PHE A 456 2.95 12.77 46.44
C PHE A 456 1.43 12.61 46.43
N LYS A 457 0.94 11.36 46.41
CA LYS A 457 -0.49 11.07 46.16
C LYS A 457 -1.42 11.46 47.31
N THR A 458 -0.92 11.44 48.54
CA THR A 458 -1.73 11.61 49.76
C THR A 458 -1.45 12.91 50.51
N ALA A 459 -0.32 13.57 50.24
CA ALA A 459 0.13 14.77 50.92
C ALA A 459 -0.05 16.00 50.02
N ASN A 460 -0.78 17.01 50.50
CA ASN A 460 -0.91 18.29 49.80
C ASN A 460 0.33 19.18 50.00
N SER A 461 0.42 20.27 49.23
CA SER A 461 1.54 21.23 49.25
C SER A 461 1.91 21.78 50.64
N ARG A 462 0.98 21.78 51.60
CA ARG A 462 1.18 22.26 52.98
C ARG A 462 1.53 21.15 53.98
N GLN A 463 1.48 19.90 53.55
CA GLN A 463 1.83 18.73 54.37
C GLN A 463 3.24 18.22 54.08
N LEU A 464 3.93 18.78 53.09
CA LEU A 464 5.30 18.40 52.73
C LEU A 464 6.31 19.28 53.46
N TRP A 465 7.30 18.64 54.06
CA TRP A 465 8.43 19.28 54.72
C TRP A 465 9.73 18.92 54.02
N PHE A 466 10.46 19.94 53.55
CA PHE A 466 11.68 19.80 52.78
C PHE A 466 12.89 20.08 53.66
N GLU A 467 13.81 19.13 53.70
CA GLU A 467 15.03 19.20 54.50
C GLU A 467 16.21 18.75 53.65
N ARG A 468 17.33 19.47 53.76
CA ARG A 468 18.59 19.01 53.17
C ARG A 468 19.36 18.18 54.19
N TRP A 469 19.78 16.99 53.80
CA TRP A 469 20.61 16.11 54.61
C TRP A 469 21.86 15.72 53.81
N ASP A 470 23.00 16.30 54.15
CA ASP A 470 24.24 16.19 53.35
C ASP A 470 24.01 16.58 51.87
N ASP A 471 24.15 15.62 50.95
CA ASP A 471 23.87 15.79 49.52
C ASP A 471 22.47 15.33 49.11
N ASP A 472 21.66 14.83 50.04
CA ASP A 472 20.30 14.36 49.79
C ASP A 472 19.25 15.44 50.09
N LEU A 473 18.10 15.35 49.42
CA LEU A 473 16.89 16.07 49.79
C LEU A 473 15.91 15.09 50.46
N LEU A 474 15.59 15.34 51.72
CA LEU A 474 14.55 14.61 52.44
C LEU A 474 13.23 15.39 52.36
N VAL A 475 12.18 14.73 51.90
CA VAL A 475 10.81 15.26 51.88
C VAL A 475 9.93 14.41 52.78
N SER A 476 9.62 14.92 53.97
CA SER A 476 8.76 14.24 54.94
C SER A 476 7.30 14.71 54.88
N VAL A 477 6.38 13.82 55.23
CA VAL A 477 4.95 14.14 55.30
C VAL A 477 4.56 14.46 56.74
N ILE A 478 4.11 15.68 56.96
CA ILE A 478 3.64 16.15 58.28
C ILE A 478 2.44 15.32 58.70
N GLY A 479 2.57 14.64 59.84
CA GLY A 479 1.54 13.78 60.41
C GLY A 479 1.74 12.30 60.15
N SER A 480 2.81 11.91 59.44
CA SER A 480 3.22 10.51 59.29
C SER A 480 4.70 10.32 59.61
N GLU A 481 5.15 9.07 59.51
CA GLU A 481 6.57 8.68 59.57
C GLU A 481 7.18 8.58 58.17
N ASP A 482 6.47 9.02 57.13
CA ASP A 482 6.88 8.82 55.74
C ASP A 482 7.89 9.87 55.30
N ILE A 483 8.97 9.39 54.69
CA ILE A 483 10.06 10.23 54.17
C ILE A 483 10.37 9.75 52.75
N ALA A 484 10.40 10.69 51.80
CA ALA A 484 11.01 10.49 50.49
C ALA A 484 12.45 11.01 50.56
N ASP A 485 13.41 10.13 50.32
CA ASP A 485 14.84 10.44 50.33
C ASP A 485 15.32 10.55 48.88
N PHE A 486 15.51 11.79 48.40
CA PHE A 486 16.06 12.08 47.09
C PHE A 486 17.59 12.05 47.18
N THR A 487 18.15 10.87 46.93
CA THR A 487 19.58 10.60 47.07
C THR A 487 20.39 11.42 46.07
N ASP A 488 21.48 12.01 46.53
CA ASP A 488 22.44 12.83 45.78
C ASP A 488 21.85 14.12 45.16
N TRP A 489 20.65 14.57 45.58
CA TRP A 489 19.95 15.75 45.06
C TRP A 489 20.83 17.00 44.87
N TYR A 490 21.77 17.26 45.77
CA TYR A 490 22.65 18.43 45.76
C TYR A 490 24.06 18.15 45.22
N SER A 491 24.37 16.93 44.80
CA SER A 491 25.69 16.56 44.28
C SER A 491 25.99 17.20 42.92
N THR A 492 24.96 17.45 42.11
CA THR A 492 25.03 18.11 40.79
C THR A 492 23.71 18.82 40.47
N PRO A 493 23.73 20.00 39.79
CA PRO A 493 22.50 20.70 39.38
C PRO A 493 21.54 19.85 38.56
N THR A 494 22.06 18.82 37.87
CA THR A 494 21.26 17.91 37.06
C THR A 494 20.28 17.05 37.88
N HIS A 495 20.61 16.67 39.11
CA HIS A 495 19.68 15.90 39.96
C HIS A 495 18.46 16.68 40.41
N GLN A 496 18.44 18.01 40.19
CA GLN A 496 17.33 18.88 40.51
C GLN A 496 16.35 19.06 39.33
N ASN A 497 16.59 18.42 38.18
CA ASN A 497 15.67 18.49 37.04
C ASN A 497 14.45 17.57 37.23
N VAL A 498 13.74 17.75 38.34
CA VAL A 498 12.58 16.96 38.77
C VAL A 498 11.45 17.91 39.13
N GLN A 499 10.23 17.58 38.72
CA GLN A 499 9.02 18.24 39.20
C GLN A 499 8.42 17.44 40.37
N LEU A 500 8.19 18.11 41.50
CA LEU A 500 7.49 17.52 42.64
C LEU A 500 6.03 17.97 42.63
N ARG A 501 5.09 17.02 42.56
CA ARG A 501 3.65 17.32 42.53
C ARG A 501 2.94 16.83 43.78
N ALA A 502 2.18 17.72 44.40
CA ALA A 502 1.41 17.42 45.59
C ALA A 502 -0.03 16.95 45.26
N ALA A 503 -0.69 16.35 46.25
CA ALA A 503 -2.04 15.79 46.11
C ALA A 503 -3.13 16.83 45.79
N ASP A 504 -2.88 18.10 46.10
CA ASP A 504 -3.75 19.24 45.75
C ASP A 504 -3.53 19.76 44.31
N GLY A 505 -2.66 19.10 43.55
CA GLY A 505 -2.45 19.34 42.12
C GLY A 505 -1.38 20.37 41.78
N LEU A 506 -0.82 21.05 42.79
CA LEU A 506 0.25 22.03 42.66
C LEU A 506 1.61 21.35 42.46
N SER A 507 2.53 22.03 41.78
CA SER A 507 3.86 21.52 41.44
C SER A 507 5.00 22.46 41.86
N LEU A 508 6.19 21.87 42.06
CA LEU A 508 7.48 22.54 42.27
C LEU A 508 8.50 22.06 41.25
N THR A 509 9.30 22.97 40.71
CA THR A 509 10.56 22.67 40.03
C THR A 509 11.69 22.51 41.05
N GLY A 510 12.81 21.86 40.70
CA GLY A 510 13.95 21.75 41.61
C GLY A 510 14.49 23.10 42.09
N GLN A 511 14.44 24.15 41.26
CA GLN A 511 14.82 25.51 41.69
C GLN A 511 13.89 26.06 42.79
N GLN A 512 12.59 25.72 42.75
CA GLN A 512 11.61 26.13 43.74
C GLN A 512 11.71 25.32 45.05
N VAL A 513 12.20 24.08 44.98
CA VAL A 513 12.48 23.25 46.15
C VAL A 513 13.51 23.93 47.05
N ASP A 514 14.57 24.50 46.49
CA ASP A 514 15.63 25.16 47.26
C ASP A 514 15.09 26.34 48.11
N ALA A 515 14.12 27.10 47.57
CA ALA A 515 13.49 28.19 48.31
C ALA A 515 12.71 27.69 49.54
N LEU A 516 12.06 26.52 49.42
CA LEU A 516 11.35 25.89 50.53
C LEU A 516 12.30 25.29 51.56
N VAL A 517 13.37 24.61 51.12
CA VAL A 517 14.42 24.06 52.00
C VAL A 517 15.04 25.17 52.84
N GLN A 518 15.40 26.30 52.22
CA GLN A 518 15.98 27.45 52.93
C GLN A 518 15.02 28.05 53.96
N ALA A 519 13.74 28.14 53.63
CA ALA A 519 12.72 28.66 54.55
C ALA A 519 12.44 27.71 55.72
N MET A 520 12.37 26.40 55.44
CA MET A 520 12.08 25.36 56.44
C MET A 520 13.25 25.09 57.37
N ALA A 521 14.50 25.24 56.90
CA ALA A 521 15.71 25.11 57.72
C ALA A 521 15.80 26.12 58.90
N GLN A 522 14.97 27.17 58.90
CA GLN A 522 14.87 28.12 60.02
C GLN A 522 14.11 27.56 61.23
N PHE A 523 13.49 26.39 61.09
CA PHE A 523 12.64 25.77 62.08
C PHE A 523 13.08 24.33 62.33
N SER A 524 12.74 23.79 63.50
CA SER A 524 12.91 22.36 63.73
C SER A 524 11.91 21.58 62.88
N ALA A 525 12.38 20.51 62.25
CA ALA A 525 11.52 19.58 61.53
C ALA A 525 10.38 19.09 62.45
N PRO A 526 9.14 18.98 61.94
CA PRO A 526 8.01 18.48 62.73
C PRO A 526 8.31 17.07 63.26
N PRO A 527 8.23 16.82 64.58
CA PRO A 527 8.41 15.49 65.12
C PRO A 527 7.39 14.50 64.56
N ALA A 528 7.82 13.23 64.44
CA ALA A 528 6.97 12.13 64.00
C ALA A 528 5.63 12.11 64.76
N GLY A 529 4.52 12.02 64.02
CA GLY A 529 3.16 12.03 64.57
C GLY A 529 2.55 13.41 64.82
N GLN A 530 3.28 14.51 64.59
CA GLN A 530 2.69 15.85 64.58
C GLN A 530 1.89 16.07 63.28
N THR A 531 0.55 16.12 63.39
CA THR A 531 -0.36 16.17 62.23
C THR A 531 -0.53 17.56 61.61
N THR A 532 -0.08 18.62 62.30
CA THR A 532 -0.13 20.00 61.80
C THR A 532 1.04 20.82 62.34
N LEU A 533 1.60 21.70 61.51
CA LEU A 533 2.58 22.71 61.94
C LEU A 533 1.99 23.65 63.00
N THR A 534 2.83 24.22 63.87
CA THR A 534 2.35 25.22 64.83
C THR A 534 1.85 26.48 64.09
N PRO A 535 0.87 27.22 64.64
CA PRO A 535 0.34 28.42 63.97
C PRO A 535 1.41 29.45 63.62
N GLU A 536 2.46 29.55 64.42
CA GLU A 536 3.60 30.45 64.16
C GLU A 536 4.42 30.01 62.94
N VAL A 537 4.73 28.71 62.83
CA VAL A 537 5.49 28.16 61.69
C VAL A 537 4.65 28.22 60.42
N GLN A 538 3.35 27.91 60.49
CA GLN A 538 2.43 28.05 59.35
C GLN A 538 2.38 29.47 58.83
N ALA A 539 2.25 30.46 59.72
CA ALA A 539 2.19 31.87 59.32
C ALA A 539 3.48 32.36 58.63
N LYS A 540 4.65 31.86 59.06
CA LYS A 540 5.94 32.23 58.48
C LYS A 540 6.24 31.52 57.16
N LEU A 541 5.80 30.27 56.98
CA LEU A 541 6.02 29.50 55.74
C LEU A 541 4.97 29.76 54.66
N ALA A 542 3.76 30.19 55.02
CA ALA A 542 2.66 30.41 54.07
C ALA A 542 3.02 31.30 52.86
N PRO A 543 3.75 32.44 53.01
CA PRO A 543 4.14 33.26 51.86
C PRO A 543 5.10 32.56 50.92
N VAL A 544 6.04 31.77 51.44
CA VAL A 544 7.03 31.03 50.64
C VAL A 544 6.38 29.87 49.91
N ILE A 545 5.49 29.13 50.59
CA ILE A 545 4.70 28.06 49.98
C ILE A 545 3.84 28.62 48.83
N ALA A 546 3.11 29.72 49.06
CA ALA A 546 2.25 30.33 48.04
C ALA A 546 3.02 30.92 46.85
N ALA A 547 4.28 31.31 47.03
CA ALA A 547 5.11 31.90 45.98
C ALA A 547 5.82 30.86 45.09
N ASN A 548 5.93 29.60 45.54
CA ASN A 548 6.72 28.58 44.86
C ASN A 548 5.88 27.42 44.31
N TRP A 549 4.76 27.07 44.93
CA TRP A 549 3.83 26.06 44.42
C TRP A 549 2.89 26.67 43.37
N HIS A 550 2.83 26.09 42.17
CA HIS A 550 2.01 26.58 41.05
C HIS A 550 1.10 25.51 40.45
#